data_AF-A0A7L1QWF5-F1
#
_entry.id   AF-A0A7L1QWF5-F1
#
_cell.length_a   1.000
_cell.length_b   1.000
_cell.length_c   1.000
_cell.angle_alpha   90.00
_cell.angle_beta   90.00
_cell.angle_gamma   90.00
#
_symmetry.space_group_name_H-M   'P 1'
#
loop_
_entity.id
_entity.type
_entity.pdbx_description
1 polymer ?
#
loop_
_entity_poly.entity_id
_entity_poly.type
_entity_poly.pdbx_seq_one_letter_code
_entity_poly.pdbx_strand_id
1 'polypeptide(L)'
;VRGPRFKKLKIGAGDRLDVKASGVLVLGVGDGNKLLTDLYNCHLTKVYTVGGLFGKATDDFSDTGNLVERTTFDHITREKLERILAVIHGTNQKALLMYSNIDMKTQEAYELAVKGLIRPMGKSPPIITAVRCLQFALPEFQLEIHCLHETQQFLRRMVHEIGLELKSSAVCTHVRRVRDGVFTVDDALPRTRWNLQSIQEAIGNCQLRVETELERTL
;
A
#
# COMPACT_ATOMS: atom_id res chain seq x y z
N VAL A 1 0.18 43.78 -19.20
CA VAL A 1 -0.62 42.56 -18.90
C VAL A 1 0.29 41.34 -19.03
N ARG A 2 0.71 40.73 -17.92
CA ARG A 2 1.52 39.49 -17.94
C ARG A 2 0.58 38.33 -18.28
N GLY A 3 0.48 37.99 -19.57
CA GLY A 3 -0.26 36.80 -20.02
C GLY A 3 0.34 35.52 -19.40
N PRO A 4 -0.47 34.46 -19.18
CA PRO A 4 -0.09 33.36 -18.29
C PRO A 4 1.08 32.56 -18.89
N ARG A 5 2.17 32.48 -18.13
CA ARG A 5 3.47 31.91 -18.52
C ARG A 5 3.51 30.38 -18.64
N PHE A 6 2.36 29.70 -18.62
CA PHE A 6 2.27 28.24 -18.75
C PHE A 6 1.14 27.85 -19.72
N LYS A 7 1.47 27.57 -21.00
CA LYS A 7 0.52 27.02 -21.98
C LYS A 7 0.32 25.50 -21.87
N LYS A 8 1.23 24.79 -21.19
CA LYS A 8 1.16 23.35 -20.91
C LYS A 8 1.79 23.06 -19.55
N LEU A 9 1.00 22.47 -18.65
CA LEU A 9 1.46 21.97 -17.35
C LEU A 9 1.67 20.47 -17.45
N LYS A 10 2.89 19.98 -17.19
CA LYS A 10 3.18 18.54 -17.19
C LYS A 10 2.73 17.93 -15.87
N ILE A 11 1.84 16.95 -15.94
CA ILE A 11 1.36 16.19 -14.79
C ILE A 11 1.81 14.74 -14.93
N GLY A 12 2.50 14.25 -13.91
CA GLY A 12 2.88 12.86 -13.75
C GLY A 12 1.98 12.21 -12.70
N ALA A 13 1.62 10.95 -12.93
CA ALA A 13 0.95 10.16 -11.92
C ALA A 13 1.94 9.16 -11.35
N GLY A 14 1.90 8.99 -10.03
CA GLY A 14 2.63 7.92 -9.36
C GLY A 14 1.97 6.57 -9.58
N ASP A 15 2.11 5.68 -8.60
CA ASP A 15 1.47 4.37 -8.64
C ASP A 15 -0.05 4.52 -8.67
N ARG A 16 -0.63 4.11 -9.80
CA ARG A 16 -2.05 4.26 -10.09
C ARG A 16 -2.90 3.43 -9.15
N LEU A 17 -4.09 3.95 -8.83
CA LEU A 17 -5.13 3.17 -8.16
C LEU A 17 -6.05 2.51 -9.19
N ASP A 18 -6.48 1.27 -8.97
CA ASP A 18 -7.55 0.67 -9.78
C ASP A 18 -8.85 1.45 -9.61
N VAL A 19 -9.76 1.34 -10.58
CA VAL A 19 -11.07 2.01 -10.58
C VAL A 19 -11.89 1.71 -9.31
N LYS A 20 -11.76 0.50 -8.75
CA LYS A 20 -12.48 0.07 -7.53
C LYS A 20 -11.74 0.39 -6.24
N ALA A 21 -10.50 0.89 -6.32
CA ALA A 21 -9.73 1.29 -5.16
C ALA A 21 -9.91 2.78 -4.85
N SER A 22 -9.62 3.14 -3.61
CA SER A 22 -9.71 4.52 -3.14
C SER A 22 -8.47 4.92 -2.33
N GLY A 23 -8.39 6.20 -1.96
CA GLY A 23 -7.36 6.71 -1.06
C GLY A 23 -6.34 7.62 -1.75
N VAL A 24 -5.10 7.59 -1.27
CA VAL A 24 -4.04 8.51 -1.66
C VAL A 24 -3.56 8.20 -3.07
N LEU A 25 -3.53 9.20 -3.95
CA LEU A 25 -2.88 9.14 -5.26
C LEU A 25 -1.95 10.34 -5.40
N VAL A 26 -0.65 10.09 -5.53
CA VAL A 26 0.35 11.15 -5.62
C VAL A 26 0.50 11.58 -7.07
N LEU A 27 0.45 12.89 -7.30
CA LEU A 27 0.64 13.51 -8.61
C LEU A 27 1.84 14.45 -8.56
N GLY A 28 2.69 14.37 -9.58
CA GLY A 28 3.77 15.29 -9.82
C GLY A 28 3.29 16.43 -10.71
N VAL A 29 3.71 17.65 -10.40
CA VAL A 29 3.37 18.86 -11.17
C VAL A 29 4.66 19.54 -11.61
N GLY A 30 4.83 19.74 -12.92
CA GLY A 30 6.01 20.40 -13.48
C GLY A 30 7.31 19.66 -13.14
N ASP A 31 8.21 20.30 -12.41
CA ASP A 31 9.47 19.70 -11.97
C ASP A 31 9.29 18.66 -10.85
N GLY A 32 8.16 18.68 -10.15
CA GLY A 32 7.79 17.66 -9.17
C GLY A 32 7.64 16.26 -9.77
N ASN A 33 7.55 16.12 -11.10
CA ASN A 33 7.57 14.84 -11.79
C ASN A 33 8.91 14.09 -11.61
N LYS A 34 10.02 14.82 -11.51
CA LYS A 34 11.35 14.21 -11.26
C LYS A 34 11.42 13.74 -9.82
N LEU A 35 11.08 14.61 -8.87
CA LEU A 35 11.01 14.28 -7.44
C LEU A 35 10.10 13.07 -7.17
N LEU A 36 8.97 12.98 -7.88
CA LEU A 36 8.07 11.84 -7.77
C LEU A 36 8.76 10.54 -8.22
N THR A 37 9.50 10.56 -9.33
CA THR A 37 10.29 9.41 -9.79
C THR A 37 11.33 9.02 -8.75
N ASP A 38 12.05 9.99 -8.19
CA ASP A 38 13.08 9.75 -7.17
C ASP A 38 12.48 9.15 -5.89
N LEU A 39 11.30 9.63 -5.45
CA LEU A 39 10.57 9.05 -4.32
C LEU A 39 10.15 7.60 -4.55
N TYR A 40 9.75 7.24 -5.78
CA TYR A 40 9.41 5.84 -6.08
C TYR A 40 10.65 4.94 -6.18
N ASN A 41 11.80 5.49 -6.61
CA ASN A 41 13.09 4.79 -6.56
C ASN A 41 13.58 4.55 -5.12
N CYS A 42 13.09 5.33 -4.14
CA CYS A 42 13.37 5.11 -2.73
C CYS A 42 12.67 3.87 -2.13
N HIS A 43 11.79 3.20 -2.89
CA HIS A 43 11.06 2.00 -2.45
C HIS A 43 10.33 2.21 -1.11
N LEU A 44 9.60 3.32 -1.00
CA LEU A 44 8.88 3.68 0.22
C LEU A 44 7.70 2.73 0.49
N THR A 45 7.45 2.48 1.78
CA THR A 45 6.30 1.68 2.22
C THR A 45 4.98 2.36 1.88
N LYS A 46 4.06 1.56 1.36
CA LYS A 46 2.67 1.94 1.17
C LYS A 46 1.80 1.20 2.18
N VAL A 47 0.75 1.87 2.64
CA VAL A 47 -0.17 1.30 3.64
C VAL A 47 -1.56 1.27 3.08
N TYR A 48 -2.20 0.12 3.22
CA TYR A 48 -3.54 -0.14 2.72
C TYR A 48 -4.45 -0.61 3.84
N THR A 49 -5.69 -0.18 3.74
CA THR A 49 -6.82 -0.80 4.40
C THR A 49 -7.52 -1.69 3.39
N VAL A 50 -7.60 -2.99 3.68
CA VAL A 50 -8.18 -4.00 2.78
C VAL A 50 -9.33 -4.70 3.49
N GLY A 51 -10.51 -4.67 2.88
CA GLY A 51 -11.68 -5.41 3.33
C GLY A 51 -11.77 -6.78 2.68
N GLY A 52 -12.22 -7.75 3.46
CA GLY A 52 -12.50 -9.11 3.01
C GLY A 52 -13.86 -9.60 3.48
N LEU A 53 -14.44 -10.51 2.70
CA LEU A 53 -15.69 -11.19 3.01
C LEU A 53 -15.47 -12.69 2.88
N PHE A 54 -15.67 -13.43 3.97
CA PHE A 54 -15.60 -14.89 3.99
C PHE A 54 -16.83 -15.57 3.36
N GLY A 55 -16.67 -16.82 2.96
CA GLY A 55 -17.74 -17.67 2.43
C GLY A 55 -18.10 -17.44 0.97
N LYS A 56 -17.33 -16.61 0.26
CA LYS A 56 -17.51 -16.32 -1.17
C LYS A 56 -16.18 -16.45 -1.90
N ALA A 57 -16.20 -17.06 -3.08
CA ALA A 57 -15.08 -17.06 -4.03
C ALA A 57 -15.55 -16.51 -5.38
N THR A 58 -14.71 -15.72 -6.04
CA THR A 58 -14.96 -15.18 -7.38
C THR A 58 -13.75 -15.37 -8.27
N ASP A 59 -13.95 -15.29 -9.58
CA ASP A 59 -12.92 -15.46 -10.63
C ASP A 59 -11.81 -14.40 -10.57
N ASP A 60 -12.13 -13.18 -10.17
CA ASP A 60 -11.19 -12.05 -10.09
C ASP A 60 -10.79 -11.66 -8.66
N PHE A 61 -11.18 -12.47 -7.66
CA PHE A 61 -10.98 -12.24 -6.23
C PHE A 61 -11.63 -10.95 -5.69
N SER A 62 -12.50 -10.30 -6.47
CA SER A 62 -13.28 -9.15 -6.04
C SER A 62 -14.71 -9.55 -5.69
N ASP A 63 -15.36 -8.78 -4.82
CA ASP A 63 -16.77 -8.99 -4.45
C ASP A 63 -17.75 -8.91 -5.64
N THR A 64 -17.41 -8.14 -6.67
CA THR A 64 -18.19 -7.97 -7.91
C THR A 64 -17.90 -8.98 -9.02
N GLY A 65 -16.91 -9.85 -8.85
CA GLY A 65 -16.56 -10.89 -9.83
C GLY A 65 -17.65 -11.96 -9.97
N ASN A 66 -17.49 -12.84 -10.95
CA ASN A 66 -18.42 -13.95 -11.14
C ASN A 66 -18.25 -14.95 -10.00
N LEU A 67 -19.36 -15.35 -9.38
CA LEU A 67 -19.35 -16.31 -8.29
C LEU A 67 -18.82 -17.66 -8.78
N VAL A 68 -17.75 -18.14 -8.15
CA VAL A 68 -17.17 -19.47 -8.41
C VAL A 68 -17.66 -20.47 -7.38
N GLU A 69 -17.64 -20.09 -6.11
CA GLU A 69 -17.96 -21.00 -4.99
C GLU A 69 -18.52 -20.25 -3.77
N ARG A 70 -19.32 -20.95 -2.96
CA ARG A 70 -19.71 -20.54 -1.61
C ARG A 70 -19.27 -21.58 -0.60
N THR A 71 -18.72 -21.12 0.52
CA THR A 71 -18.19 -21.96 1.58
C THR A 71 -18.71 -21.52 2.95
N THR A 72 -18.66 -22.41 3.92
CA THR A 72 -19.02 -22.07 5.31
C THR A 72 -17.89 -21.29 5.98
N PHE A 73 -18.24 -20.43 6.93
CA PHE A 73 -17.30 -19.56 7.64
C PHE A 73 -17.53 -19.52 9.16
N ASP A 74 -18.51 -20.25 9.68
CA ASP A 74 -18.88 -20.24 11.11
C ASP A 74 -17.74 -20.74 12.02
N HIS A 75 -16.82 -21.55 11.47
CA HIS A 75 -15.66 -22.06 12.19
C HIS A 75 -14.50 -21.06 12.28
N ILE A 76 -14.57 -19.93 11.59
CA ILE A 76 -13.49 -18.93 11.55
C ILE A 76 -13.56 -18.08 12.81
N THR A 77 -12.44 -17.96 13.51
CA THR A 77 -12.34 -17.09 14.69
C THR A 77 -11.22 -16.08 14.50
N ARG A 78 -11.25 -15.00 15.26
CA ARG A 78 -10.23 -13.95 15.21
C ARG A 78 -8.84 -14.52 15.48
N GLU A 79 -8.71 -15.45 16.40
CA GLU A 79 -7.43 -16.08 16.78
C GLU A 79 -6.87 -16.91 15.62
N LYS A 80 -7.72 -17.59 14.84
CA LYS A 80 -7.28 -18.34 13.65
C LYS A 80 -6.77 -17.39 12.57
N LEU A 81 -7.47 -16.28 12.35
CA LEU A 81 -7.03 -15.24 11.42
C LEU A 81 -5.67 -14.67 11.86
N GLU A 82 -5.53 -14.28 13.12
CA GLU A 82 -4.29 -13.70 13.66
C GLU A 82 -3.10 -14.66 13.54
N ARG A 83 -3.29 -15.98 13.71
CA ARG A 83 -2.25 -16.98 13.47
C ARG A 83 -1.76 -16.99 12.02
N ILE A 84 -2.67 -16.91 11.06
CA ILE A 84 -2.31 -16.86 9.63
C ILE A 84 -1.60 -15.56 9.31
N LEU A 85 -2.09 -14.42 9.83
CA LEU A 85 -1.42 -13.14 9.66
C LEU A 85 0.02 -13.16 10.22
N ALA A 86 0.25 -13.84 11.35
CA ALA A 86 1.59 -14.01 11.90
C ALA A 86 2.51 -14.86 11.00
N VAL A 87 1.99 -15.91 10.37
CA VAL A 87 2.74 -16.73 9.39
C VAL A 87 3.09 -15.91 8.14
N ILE A 88 2.14 -15.13 7.62
CA ILE A 88 2.36 -14.23 6.49
C ILE A 88 3.44 -13.21 6.85
N HIS A 89 3.35 -12.59 8.02
CA HIS A 89 4.34 -11.63 8.49
C HIS A 89 5.74 -12.25 8.59
N GLY A 90 5.87 -13.42 9.23
CA GLY A 90 7.17 -14.10 9.36
C GLY A 90 7.78 -14.53 8.03
N THR A 91 6.95 -14.95 7.06
CA THR A 91 7.40 -15.32 5.71
C THR A 91 7.90 -14.09 4.94
N ASN A 92 7.17 -12.98 5.02
CA ASN A 92 7.55 -11.74 4.35
C ASN A 92 8.75 -11.06 5.03
N GLN A 93 8.94 -11.21 6.33
CA GLN A 93 10.15 -10.73 7.01
C GLN A 93 11.40 -11.43 6.46
N LYS A 94 11.35 -12.75 6.24
CA LYS A 94 12.45 -13.48 5.59
C LYS A 94 12.69 -13.01 4.17
N ALA A 95 11.62 -12.78 3.39
CA ALA A 95 11.73 -12.25 2.04
C ALA A 95 12.37 -10.85 2.03
N LEU A 96 11.95 -9.95 2.93
CA LEU A 96 12.53 -8.61 3.07
C LEU A 96 14.04 -8.65 3.29
N LEU A 97 14.49 -9.50 4.22
CA LEU A 97 15.91 -9.67 4.50
C LEU A 97 16.66 -10.20 3.27
N MET A 98 16.11 -11.21 2.60
CA MET A 98 16.70 -11.78 1.40
C MET A 98 16.86 -10.74 0.27
N TYR A 99 15.84 -9.93 0.01
CA TYR A 99 15.86 -8.94 -1.07
C TYR A 99 16.58 -7.63 -0.69
N SER A 100 16.86 -7.40 0.59
CA SER A 100 17.64 -6.25 1.02
C SER A 100 19.15 -6.41 0.78
N ASN A 101 19.65 -7.61 0.50
CA ASN A 101 21.09 -7.92 0.38
C ASN A 101 21.93 -7.45 1.60
N ILE A 102 21.29 -7.26 2.76
CA ILE A 102 21.95 -6.83 3.99
C ILE A 102 22.39 -8.07 4.77
N ASP A 103 23.68 -8.13 5.14
CA ASP A 103 24.14 -9.12 6.11
C ASP A 103 23.73 -8.68 7.52
N MET A 104 22.73 -9.35 8.08
CA MET A 104 22.17 -9.08 9.41
C MET A 104 23.18 -9.21 10.56
N LYS A 105 24.37 -9.75 10.31
CA LYS A 105 25.46 -9.81 11.31
C LYS A 105 26.26 -8.51 11.40
N THR A 106 26.02 -7.55 10.52
CA THR A 106 26.76 -6.29 10.48
C THR A 106 26.10 -5.22 11.35
N GLN A 107 26.93 -4.30 11.85
CA GLN A 107 26.46 -3.12 12.59
C GLN A 107 25.54 -2.24 11.72
N GLU A 108 25.83 -2.14 10.42
CA GLU A 108 25.03 -1.40 9.44
C GLU A 108 23.59 -1.95 9.35
N ALA A 109 23.43 -3.28 9.33
CA ALA A 109 22.13 -3.92 9.33
C ALA A 109 21.31 -3.56 10.58
N TYR A 110 21.96 -3.53 11.75
CA TYR A 110 21.33 -3.13 13.00
C TYR A 110 20.89 -1.66 12.96
N GLU A 111 21.75 -0.77 12.48
CA GLU A 111 21.42 0.65 12.33
C GLU A 111 20.25 0.88 11.38
N LEU A 112 20.21 0.18 10.25
CA LEU A 112 19.10 0.24 9.29
C LEU A 112 17.81 -0.33 9.89
N ALA A 113 17.88 -1.42 10.66
CA ALA A 113 16.74 -1.99 11.35
C ALA A 113 16.13 -1.00 12.36
N VAL A 114 16.98 -0.38 13.19
CA VAL A 114 16.57 0.61 14.20
C VAL A 114 15.95 1.85 13.54
N LYS A 115 16.49 2.28 12.40
CA LYS A 115 15.96 3.42 11.62
C LYS A 115 14.71 3.06 10.79
N GLY A 116 14.32 1.78 10.72
CA GLY A 116 13.21 1.30 9.89
C GLY A 116 13.47 1.46 8.39
N LEU A 117 14.74 1.40 7.97
CA LEU A 117 15.19 1.64 6.61
C LEU A 117 15.49 0.36 5.81
N ILE A 118 15.25 -0.83 6.38
CA ILE A 118 15.40 -2.08 5.65
C ILE A 118 14.39 -2.12 4.50
N ARG A 119 14.90 -2.06 3.27
CA ARG A 119 14.13 -2.08 2.03
C ARG A 119 14.81 -3.01 1.02
N PRO A 120 14.06 -3.56 0.06
CA PRO A 120 14.63 -4.31 -1.04
C PRO A 120 15.61 -3.46 -1.87
N MET A 121 16.76 -4.05 -2.21
CA MET A 121 17.73 -3.46 -3.13
C MET A 121 17.32 -3.79 -4.57
N GLY A 122 16.50 -2.93 -5.18
CA GLY A 122 16.02 -3.08 -6.55
C GLY A 122 14.75 -3.93 -6.69
N LYS A 123 14.67 -4.75 -7.75
CA LYS A 123 13.45 -5.50 -8.07
C LYS A 123 13.22 -6.62 -7.06
N SER A 124 12.07 -6.61 -6.41
CA SER A 124 11.57 -7.70 -5.57
C SER A 124 10.12 -8.03 -5.91
N PRO A 125 9.62 -9.22 -5.54
CA PRO A 125 8.18 -9.45 -5.46
C PRO A 125 7.55 -8.50 -4.43
N PRO A 126 6.21 -8.39 -4.40
CA PRO A 126 5.49 -7.73 -3.31
C PRO A 126 5.92 -8.29 -1.96
N ILE A 127 6.26 -7.41 -1.02
CA ILE A 127 6.68 -7.79 0.33
C ILE A 127 5.79 -7.06 1.33
N ILE A 128 5.22 -7.82 2.27
CA ILE A 128 4.39 -7.30 3.36
C ILE A 128 5.29 -7.06 4.58
N THR A 129 5.57 -5.81 4.89
CA THR A 129 6.40 -5.43 6.04
C THR A 129 5.65 -5.56 7.37
N ALA A 130 4.34 -5.30 7.37
CA ALA A 130 3.48 -5.51 8.53
C ALA A 130 2.05 -5.80 8.08
N VAL A 131 1.34 -6.63 8.86
CA VAL A 131 -0.09 -6.87 8.66
C VAL A 131 -0.79 -7.03 10.00
N ARG A 132 -1.95 -6.42 10.16
CA ARG A 132 -2.79 -6.57 11.35
C ARG A 132 -4.27 -6.54 11.00
N CYS A 133 -5.08 -7.21 11.83
CA CYS A 133 -6.53 -7.13 11.74
C CYS A 133 -7.03 -5.87 12.47
N LEU A 134 -7.76 -5.02 11.75
CA LEU A 134 -8.41 -3.82 12.29
C LEU A 134 -9.79 -4.14 12.85
N GLN A 135 -10.57 -4.90 12.08
CA GLN A 135 -11.94 -5.25 12.39
C GLN A 135 -12.20 -6.70 12.00
N PHE A 136 -12.94 -7.40 12.85
CA PHE A 136 -13.36 -8.78 12.61
C PHE A 136 -14.80 -8.92 13.09
N ALA A 137 -15.72 -9.04 12.13
CA ALA A 137 -17.15 -9.17 12.37
C ALA A 137 -17.74 -10.05 11.27
N LEU A 138 -17.75 -11.38 11.50
CA LEU A 138 -18.14 -12.36 10.49
C LEU A 138 -19.44 -12.00 9.75
N PRO A 139 -19.51 -12.22 8.43
CA PRO A 139 -18.46 -12.75 7.55
C PRO A 139 -17.38 -11.73 7.14
N GLU A 140 -17.43 -10.50 7.63
CA GLU A 140 -16.55 -9.41 7.21
C GLU A 140 -15.31 -9.27 8.09
N PHE A 141 -14.22 -8.83 7.49
CA PHE A 141 -13.02 -8.45 8.21
C PHE A 141 -12.27 -7.35 7.46
N GLN A 142 -11.40 -6.66 8.18
CA GLN A 142 -10.59 -5.57 7.64
C GLN A 142 -9.16 -5.69 8.14
N LEU A 143 -8.22 -5.59 7.20
CA LEU A 143 -6.79 -5.66 7.46
C LEU A 143 -6.14 -4.30 7.19
N GLU A 144 -5.13 -3.98 7.99
CA GLU A 144 -4.13 -2.98 7.62
C GLU A 144 -2.87 -3.71 7.16
N ILE A 145 -2.43 -3.39 5.95
CA ILE A 145 -1.29 -4.03 5.29
C ILE A 145 -0.29 -2.95 4.93
N HIS A 146 0.93 -3.10 5.43
CA HIS A 146 2.09 -2.29 5.07
C HIS A 146 2.92 -3.13 4.11
N CYS A 147 3.22 -2.58 2.94
CA CYS A 147 3.86 -3.33 1.88
C CYS A 147 4.77 -2.49 0.99
N LEU A 148 5.58 -3.21 0.21
CA LEU A 148 6.55 -2.73 -0.75
C LEU A 148 6.32 -3.47 -2.06
N HIS A 149 6.46 -2.77 -3.19
CA HIS A 149 6.33 -3.34 -4.55
C HIS A 149 5.04 -4.11 -4.80
N GLU A 150 3.97 -3.76 -4.08
CA GLU A 150 2.69 -4.41 -4.21
C GLU A 150 1.91 -3.97 -5.44
N THR A 151 0.93 -4.79 -5.80
CA THR A 151 -0.13 -4.40 -6.73
C THR A 151 -1.47 -4.58 -6.04
N GLN A 152 -2.51 -3.92 -6.55
CA GLN A 152 -3.84 -4.08 -5.97
C GLN A 152 -4.40 -5.47 -6.22
N GLN A 153 -4.07 -6.09 -7.35
CA GLN A 153 -4.39 -7.49 -7.63
C GLN A 153 -3.72 -8.43 -6.62
N PHE A 154 -2.47 -8.17 -6.23
CA PHE A 154 -1.79 -8.93 -5.18
C PHE A 154 -2.53 -8.83 -3.84
N LEU A 155 -2.98 -7.64 -3.44
CA LEU A 155 -3.76 -7.47 -2.20
C LEU A 155 -5.09 -8.23 -2.25
N ARG A 156 -5.79 -8.23 -3.40
CA ARG A 156 -7.03 -9.02 -3.58
C ARG A 156 -6.77 -10.51 -3.48
N ARG A 157 -5.73 -11.00 -4.16
CA ARG A 157 -5.33 -12.40 -4.09
C ARG A 157 -4.95 -12.80 -2.67
N MET A 158 -4.23 -11.96 -1.92
CA MET A 158 -3.88 -12.23 -0.53
C MET A 158 -5.11 -12.48 0.35
N VAL A 159 -6.19 -11.70 0.18
CA VAL A 159 -7.45 -11.94 0.89
C VAL A 159 -8.01 -13.32 0.57
N HIS A 160 -7.98 -13.73 -0.71
CA HIS A 160 -8.42 -15.04 -1.13
C HIS A 160 -7.59 -16.17 -0.50
N GLU A 161 -6.26 -16.07 -0.54
CA GLU A 161 -5.35 -17.07 0.05
C GLU A 161 -5.57 -17.19 1.58
N ILE A 162 -5.83 -16.08 2.29
CA ILE A 162 -6.20 -16.12 3.72
C ILE A 162 -7.49 -16.93 3.94
N GLY A 163 -8.48 -16.78 3.06
CA GLY A 163 -9.70 -17.60 3.08
C GLY A 163 -9.39 -19.09 2.96
N LEU A 164 -8.54 -19.46 2.00
CA LEU A 164 -8.14 -20.86 1.75
C LEU A 164 -7.41 -21.47 2.95
N GLU A 165 -6.46 -20.74 3.55
CA GLU A 165 -5.74 -21.16 4.77
C GLU A 165 -6.68 -21.36 5.97
N LEU A 166 -7.78 -20.61 6.04
CA LEU A 166 -8.85 -20.79 7.02
C LEU A 166 -9.83 -21.93 6.68
N LYS A 167 -9.54 -22.72 5.63
CA LYS A 167 -10.43 -23.77 5.10
C LYS A 167 -11.81 -23.21 4.71
N SER A 168 -11.82 -22.04 4.09
CA SER A 168 -12.99 -21.37 3.56
C SER A 168 -12.61 -20.65 2.27
N SER A 169 -13.43 -19.72 1.82
CA SER A 169 -13.11 -18.82 0.71
C SER A 169 -13.27 -17.39 1.18
N ALA A 170 -12.53 -16.48 0.55
CA ALA A 170 -12.75 -15.05 0.75
C ALA A 170 -12.61 -14.28 -0.56
N VAL A 171 -13.32 -13.16 -0.64
CA VAL A 171 -13.16 -12.14 -1.68
C VAL A 171 -12.78 -10.81 -1.06
N CYS A 172 -12.04 -10.00 -1.81
CA CYS A 172 -11.73 -8.65 -1.42
C CYS A 172 -12.90 -7.73 -1.76
N THR A 173 -13.43 -7.03 -0.76
CA THR A 173 -14.55 -6.08 -0.92
C THR A 173 -14.07 -4.68 -1.25
N HIS A 174 -12.96 -4.25 -0.66
CA HIS A 174 -12.39 -2.94 -0.96
C HIS A 174 -10.88 -2.89 -0.69
N VAL A 175 -10.20 -2.02 -1.43
CA VAL A 175 -8.79 -1.67 -1.22
C VAL A 175 -8.70 -0.15 -1.14
N ARG A 176 -8.19 0.36 -0.01
CA ARG A 176 -7.99 1.79 0.21
C ARG A 176 -6.54 2.06 0.57
N ARG A 177 -5.79 2.78 -0.27
CA ARG A 177 -4.43 3.22 0.06
C ARG A 177 -4.51 4.39 1.04
N VAL A 178 -4.14 4.16 2.29
CA VAL A 178 -4.17 5.20 3.34
C VAL A 178 -2.86 5.99 3.40
N ARG A 179 -1.77 5.43 2.88
CA ARG A 179 -0.47 6.10 2.81
C ARG A 179 0.33 5.65 1.60
N ASP A 180 0.98 6.59 0.94
CA ASP A 180 1.99 6.36 -0.11
C ASP A 180 3.27 7.09 0.29
N GLY A 181 4.23 6.35 0.87
CA GLY A 181 5.48 6.90 1.35
C GLY A 181 5.29 7.97 2.44
N VAL A 182 5.57 9.23 2.10
CA VAL A 182 5.43 10.38 3.03
C VAL A 182 4.02 10.98 3.03
N PHE A 183 3.17 10.60 2.06
CA PHE A 183 1.85 11.16 1.88
C PHE A 183 0.77 10.28 2.51
N THR A 184 -0.13 10.89 3.27
CA THR A 184 -1.23 10.21 3.97
C THR A 184 -2.60 10.67 3.47
N VAL A 185 -3.68 10.04 3.92
CA VAL A 185 -5.06 10.47 3.58
C VAL A 185 -5.30 11.92 4.01
N ASP A 186 -4.70 12.37 5.10
CA ASP A 186 -4.89 13.73 5.62
C ASP A 186 -4.27 14.79 4.70
N ASP A 187 -3.26 14.40 3.90
CA ASP A 187 -2.66 15.24 2.86
C ASP A 187 -3.50 15.24 1.57
N ALA A 188 -4.40 14.28 1.40
CA ALA A 188 -5.11 14.07 0.15
C ALA A 188 -6.25 15.09 -0.03
N LEU A 189 -6.23 15.80 -1.16
CA LEU A 189 -7.30 16.73 -1.50
C LEU A 189 -8.54 15.97 -2.02
N PRO A 190 -9.71 16.10 -1.36
CA PRO A 190 -10.95 15.57 -1.91
C PRO A 190 -11.30 16.31 -3.22
N ARG A 191 -12.08 15.67 -4.08
CA ARG A 191 -12.46 16.22 -5.41
C ARG A 191 -13.07 17.62 -5.35
N THR A 192 -13.79 17.93 -4.27
CA THR A 192 -14.39 19.25 -4.03
C THR A 192 -13.37 20.37 -3.83
N ARG A 193 -12.11 20.03 -3.51
CA ARG A 193 -11.00 20.97 -3.28
C ARG A 193 -9.95 20.96 -4.40
N TRP A 194 -10.29 20.44 -5.58
CA TRP A 194 -9.39 20.47 -6.74
C TRP A 194 -9.39 21.85 -7.42
N ASN A 195 -8.89 22.85 -6.71
CA ASN A 195 -8.66 24.21 -7.21
C ASN A 195 -7.18 24.58 -7.05
N LEU A 196 -6.74 25.59 -7.80
CA LEU A 196 -5.33 25.98 -7.86
C LEU A 196 -4.76 26.33 -6.48
N GLN A 197 -5.50 27.09 -5.67
CA GLN A 197 -5.04 27.53 -4.36
C GLN A 197 -4.80 26.34 -3.43
N SER A 198 -5.78 25.44 -3.30
CA SER A 198 -5.65 24.24 -2.47
C SER A 198 -4.52 23.32 -2.93
N ILE A 199 -4.29 23.21 -4.25
CA ILE A 199 -3.17 22.44 -4.79
C ILE A 199 -1.82 23.09 -4.43
N GLN A 200 -1.69 24.41 -4.56
CA GLN A 200 -0.47 25.12 -4.18
C GLN A 200 -0.16 25.00 -2.69
N GLU A 201 -1.18 25.14 -1.84
CA GLU A 201 -1.06 24.93 -0.40
C GLU A 201 -0.64 23.50 -0.07
N ALA A 202 -1.26 22.49 -0.70
CA ALA A 202 -0.91 21.09 -0.49
C ALA A 202 0.54 20.78 -0.89
N ILE A 203 1.02 21.34 -2.02
CA ILE A 203 2.42 21.19 -2.46
C ILE A 203 3.36 21.81 -1.41
N GLY A 204 3.09 23.05 -0.98
CA GLY A 204 3.91 23.74 0.02
C GLY A 204 3.98 22.98 1.36
N ASN A 205 2.86 22.44 1.83
CA ASN A 205 2.76 21.70 3.08
C ASN A 205 3.52 20.36 3.06
N CYS A 206 3.76 19.78 1.89
CA CYS A 206 4.47 18.50 1.76
C CYS A 206 5.95 18.66 1.40
N GLN A 207 6.38 19.85 0.95
CA GLN A 207 7.69 20.07 0.36
C GLN A 207 8.84 19.63 1.28
N LEU A 208 8.86 20.12 2.53
CA LEU A 208 9.91 19.79 3.49
C LEU A 208 9.98 18.29 3.77
N ARG A 209 8.83 17.62 3.93
CA ARG A 209 8.77 16.16 4.17
C ARG A 209 9.34 15.36 2.99
N VAL A 210 9.07 15.80 1.76
CA VAL A 210 9.59 15.18 0.54
C VAL A 210 11.10 15.35 0.45
N GLU A 211 11.60 16.57 0.66
CA GLU A 211 13.03 16.88 0.63
C GLU A 211 13.79 16.07 1.68
N THR A 212 13.31 16.06 2.93
CA THR A 212 13.93 15.28 4.01
C THR A 212 13.95 13.77 3.74
N GLU A 213 12.90 13.19 3.15
CA GLU A 213 12.89 11.74 2.86
C GLU A 213 13.83 11.39 1.70
N LEU A 214 13.97 12.26 0.70
CA LEU A 214 14.93 12.08 -0.39
C LEU A 214 16.37 12.17 0.12
N GLU A 215 16.69 13.16 0.97
CA GLU A 215 18.00 13.28 1.62
C GLU A 215 18.34 12.09 2.53
N ARG A 216 17.33 11.46 3.12
CA ARG A 216 17.52 10.31 4.00
C ARG A 216 17.79 9.01 3.23
N THR A 217 17.37 8.93 1.97
CA THR A 217 17.40 7.70 1.17
C THR A 217 18.49 7.72 0.08
N LEU A 218 18.94 8.91 -0.34
CA LEU A 218 20.09 9.11 -1.22
C LEU A 218 21.41 9.11 -0.44
#